data_AF-A0A935I7A8-F1
#
_entry.id   AF-A0A935I7A8-F1
#
_cell.length_a   1.000
_cell.length_b   1.000
_cell.length_c   1.000
_cell.angle_alpha   90.00
_cell.angle_beta   90.00
_cell.angle_gamma   90.00
#
_symmetry.space_group_name_H-M   'P 1'
#
loop_
_entity.id
_entity.type
_entity.pdbx_description
1 polymer ?
#
loop_
_entity_poly.entity_id
_entity_poly.type
_entity_poly.pdbx_seq_one_letter_code
_entity_poly.pdbx_strand_id
1 'polypeptide(L)'
;MTLTAGTVTLTLTAQSAAPCVEASDAMTLTISEQATANAGVDATICEGSTYTMIATATNAASITWSSNGTGTFADATIEDAVYTPSAADILNGTVTLTMTVTSASPCINAVDQMVLSINPQATVSAGADATICETGTYTLIGATESNATSLLWTSTGTGTFDDATILNAEYTPSVADITAGTVTLTLTAQSAAPCVEASDATPSQNDIDDGTVTLTMTVTSASPCINATDQMVLSINPQATVSAGADATICETGTYTLTAATATNATSLL
;
A
#
# COMPACT_ATOMS: atom_id res chain seq x y z
N MET A 1 17.08 -26.67 37.89
CA MET A 1 18.44 -26.36 38.36
C MET A 1 19.02 -25.40 37.33
N THR A 2 18.92 -24.10 37.57
CA THR A 2 19.57 -23.09 36.72
C THR A 2 21.04 -23.07 37.10
N LEU A 3 21.93 -23.44 36.17
CA LEU A 3 23.36 -23.26 36.34
C LEU A 3 23.65 -21.78 36.19
N THR A 4 23.80 -21.08 37.31
CA THR A 4 24.22 -19.68 37.31
C THR A 4 25.69 -19.58 36.88
N ALA A 5 26.02 -18.63 36.01
CA ALA A 5 27.39 -18.31 35.67
C ALA A 5 28.25 -18.15 36.93
N GLY A 6 29.48 -18.67 36.91
CA GLY A 6 30.32 -18.61 38.09
C GLY A 6 31.67 -19.30 37.95
N THR A 7 32.51 -19.09 38.97
CA THR A 7 33.81 -19.74 39.10
C THR A 7 33.80 -20.67 40.30
N VAL A 8 34.35 -21.88 40.11
CA VAL A 8 34.54 -22.88 41.17
C VAL A 8 36.03 -23.15 41.30
N THR A 9 36.59 -23.01 42.50
CA THR A 9 37.97 -23.42 42.79
C THR A 9 37.98 -24.83 43.35
N LEU A 10 38.65 -25.74 42.64
CA LEU A 10 38.84 -27.13 43.05
C LEU A 10 40.24 -27.25 43.66
N THR A 11 40.35 -27.69 44.91
CA THR A 11 41.64 -27.89 45.59
C THR A 11 41.90 -29.37 45.83
N LEU A 12 43.03 -29.87 45.32
CA LEU A 12 43.54 -31.21 45.57
C LEU A 12 44.59 -31.13 46.68
N THR A 13 44.43 -31.92 47.74
CA THR A 13 45.43 -32.03 48.83
C THR A 13 45.91 -33.48 48.92
N ALA A 14 47.23 -33.67 48.87
CA ALA A 14 47.89 -34.96 48.87
C ALA A 14 48.50 -35.28 50.24
N GLN A 15 47.99 -36.36 50.85
CA GLN A 15 48.42 -36.83 52.17
C GLN A 15 49.61 -37.77 52.14
N SER A 16 50.57 -37.53 53.04
CA SER A 16 51.77 -38.35 53.19
C SER A 16 52.00 -38.78 54.64
N ALA A 17 52.63 -39.94 54.84
CA ALA A 17 52.97 -40.41 56.17
C ALA A 17 54.03 -39.51 56.82
N ALA A 18 53.90 -39.26 58.13
CA ALA A 18 54.87 -38.47 58.89
C ALA A 18 56.31 -39.02 58.70
N PRO A 19 57.33 -38.16 58.55
CA PRO A 19 57.38 -36.73 58.88
C PRO A 19 57.06 -35.75 57.72
N CYS A 20 56.52 -36.24 56.60
CA CYS A 20 56.25 -35.39 55.44
C CYS A 20 55.03 -34.46 55.67
N VAL A 21 55.03 -33.30 55.03
CA VAL A 21 53.92 -32.33 55.05
C VAL A 21 53.05 -32.49 53.81
N GLU A 22 51.79 -32.12 53.96
CA GLU A 22 50.78 -32.09 52.91
C GLU A 22 51.19 -31.16 51.77
N ALA A 23 50.96 -31.59 50.54
CA ALA A 23 51.03 -30.74 49.37
C ALA A 23 49.62 -30.47 48.84
N SER A 24 49.34 -29.25 48.38
CA SER A 24 48.06 -28.93 47.75
C SER A 24 48.25 -28.15 46.46
N ASP A 25 47.34 -28.36 45.51
CA ASP A 25 47.24 -27.60 44.28
C ASP A 25 45.77 -27.22 44.01
N ALA A 26 45.55 -26.11 43.29
CA ALA A 26 44.21 -25.59 43.04
C ALA A 26 43.99 -25.26 41.55
N MET A 27 42.81 -25.62 41.06
CA MET A 27 42.31 -25.33 39.71
C MET A 27 41.09 -24.41 39.79
N THR A 28 40.98 -23.45 38.87
CA THR A 28 39.75 -22.67 38.68
C THR A 28 38.96 -23.20 37.49
N LEU A 29 37.70 -23.55 37.72
CA LEU A 29 36.73 -23.92 36.69
C LEU A 29 35.74 -22.77 36.49
N THR A 30 35.68 -22.23 35.28
CA THR A 30 34.72 -21.17 34.91
C THR A 30 33.56 -21.77 34.14
N ILE A 31 32.33 -21.46 34.57
CA ILE A 31 31.09 -21.86 33.92
C ILE A 31 30.47 -20.61 33.27
N SER A 32 30.41 -20.62 31.94
CA SER A 32 29.78 -19.57 31.14
C SER A 32 28.35 -19.96 30.79
N GLU A 33 27.43 -19.00 30.84
CA GLU A 33 26.06 -19.18 30.37
C GLU A 33 25.98 -19.03 28.85
N GLN A 34 25.18 -19.88 28.22
CA GLN A 34 24.91 -19.79 26.78
C GLN A 34 23.90 -18.66 26.52
N ALA A 35 24.16 -17.88 25.48
CA ALA A 35 23.20 -16.88 25.02
C ALA A 35 21.97 -17.51 24.40
N THR A 36 20.85 -16.81 24.48
CA THR A 36 19.64 -17.14 23.70
C THR A 36 19.34 -16.00 22.74
N ALA A 37 18.78 -16.35 21.59
CA ALA A 37 18.29 -15.40 20.59
C ALA A 37 16.83 -15.72 20.28
N ASN A 38 16.01 -14.69 20.17
CA ASN A 38 14.65 -14.74 19.64
C ASN A 38 14.44 -13.48 18.83
N ALA A 39 14.34 -13.62 17.51
CA ALA A 39 14.21 -12.53 16.55
C ALA A 39 12.81 -11.88 16.57
N GLY A 40 11.88 -12.45 17.34
CA GLY A 40 10.48 -12.06 17.36
C GLY A 40 9.64 -12.89 16.39
N VAL A 41 8.34 -12.63 16.38
CA VAL A 41 7.42 -13.29 15.44
C VAL A 41 7.51 -12.67 14.05
N ASP A 42 7.14 -13.46 13.03
CA ASP A 42 6.92 -12.94 11.68
C ASP A 42 5.93 -11.76 11.69
N ALA A 43 6.18 -10.77 10.84
CA ALA A 43 5.39 -9.54 10.80
C ALA A 43 5.13 -9.09 9.36
N THR A 44 4.12 -8.23 9.21
CA THR A 44 3.79 -7.58 7.95
C THR A 44 3.75 -6.08 8.15
N ILE A 45 4.33 -5.33 7.21
CA ILE A 45 4.28 -3.87 7.14
C ILE A 45 3.75 -3.42 5.78
N CYS A 46 3.33 -2.16 5.70
CA CYS A 46 3.07 -1.52 4.41
C CYS A 46 4.37 -1.02 3.80
N GLU A 47 4.46 -0.99 2.47
CA GLU A 47 5.59 -0.37 1.77
C GLU A 47 5.82 1.08 2.25
N GLY A 48 7.08 1.52 2.22
CA GLY A 48 7.48 2.83 2.76
C GLY A 48 7.54 2.92 4.29
N SER A 49 7.00 1.94 5.02
CA SER A 49 7.15 1.86 6.48
C SER A 49 8.49 1.22 6.88
N THR A 50 8.96 1.54 8.08
CA THR A 50 10.04 0.81 8.75
C THR A 50 9.46 -0.22 9.73
N TYR A 51 10.26 -1.20 10.12
CA TYR A 51 9.88 -2.17 11.15
C TYR A 51 10.86 -2.13 12.32
N THR A 52 10.35 -1.97 13.53
CA THR A 52 11.14 -2.14 14.76
C THR A 52 10.92 -3.57 15.25
N MET A 53 12.00 -4.34 15.38
CA MET A 53 11.89 -5.69 15.91
C MET A 53 11.41 -5.68 17.37
N ILE A 54 10.74 -6.76 17.76
CA ILE A 54 10.39 -7.05 19.16
C ILE A 54 11.13 -8.35 19.50
N ALA A 55 12.43 -8.21 19.71
CA ALA A 55 13.34 -9.33 19.91
C ALA A 55 13.66 -9.51 21.39
N THR A 56 14.23 -10.66 21.75
CA THR A 56 14.75 -10.88 23.10
C THR A 56 16.05 -11.67 23.03
N ALA A 57 17.07 -11.21 23.75
CA ALA A 57 18.30 -11.96 23.97
C ALA A 57 18.59 -12.11 25.48
N THR A 58 19.24 -13.21 25.84
CA THR A 58 19.79 -13.39 27.20
C THR A 58 21.24 -13.81 27.12
N ASN A 59 22.02 -13.48 28.15
CA ASN A 59 23.45 -13.79 28.28
C ASN A 59 24.30 -13.37 27.06
N ALA A 60 23.88 -12.29 26.40
CA ALA A 60 24.51 -11.78 25.19
C ALA A 60 25.84 -11.07 25.52
N ALA A 61 26.92 -11.50 24.88
CA ALA A 61 28.16 -10.71 24.80
C ALA A 61 28.05 -9.62 23.73
N SER A 62 27.35 -9.90 22.62
CA SER A 62 26.98 -8.93 21.59
C SER A 62 25.76 -9.40 20.81
N ILE A 63 25.10 -8.47 20.13
CA ILE A 63 23.99 -8.73 19.20
C ILE A 63 24.39 -8.18 17.83
N THR A 64 24.03 -8.90 16.77
CA THR A 64 24.17 -8.43 15.39
C THR A 64 22.98 -8.89 14.55
N TRP A 65 22.38 -7.97 13.81
CA TRP A 65 21.36 -8.23 12.81
C TRP A 65 21.94 -8.28 11.39
N SER A 66 21.36 -9.15 10.56
CA SER A 66 21.61 -9.18 9.12
C SER A 66 20.32 -9.49 8.35
N SER A 67 20.30 -9.20 7.05
CA SER A 67 19.17 -9.49 6.17
C SER A 67 19.62 -10.19 4.88
N ASN A 68 18.74 -11.00 4.28
CA ASN A 68 18.93 -11.47 2.89
C ASN A 68 18.46 -10.44 1.84
N GLY A 69 17.80 -9.37 2.29
CA GLY A 69 17.42 -8.22 1.48
C GLY A 69 18.54 -7.18 1.36
N THR A 70 18.18 -6.06 0.74
CA THR A 70 19.09 -4.94 0.42
C THR A 70 18.77 -3.64 1.15
N GLY A 71 17.76 -3.66 2.03
CA GLY A 71 17.45 -2.59 2.97
C GLY A 71 18.54 -2.41 4.03
N THR A 72 18.27 -1.54 5.00
CA THR A 72 19.26 -1.11 6.00
C THR A 72 18.72 -1.20 7.42
N PHE A 73 19.62 -1.48 8.36
CA PHE A 73 19.35 -1.35 9.79
C PHE A 73 19.83 0.02 10.27
N ALA A 74 19.03 0.72 11.08
CA ALA A 74 19.45 1.96 11.72
C ALA A 74 20.62 1.74 12.68
N ASP A 75 20.55 0.68 13.47
CA ASP A 75 21.64 0.12 14.26
C ASP A 75 21.44 -1.40 14.32
N ALA A 76 22.35 -2.15 13.70
CA ALA A 76 22.26 -3.62 13.66
C ALA A 76 22.73 -4.30 14.96
N THR A 77 23.18 -3.55 15.97
CA THR A 77 23.84 -4.11 17.16
C THR A 77 22.99 -4.10 18.43
N ILE A 78 21.76 -3.59 18.34
CA ILE A 78 20.78 -3.54 19.43
C ILE A 78 19.72 -4.63 19.29
N GLU A 79 19.06 -4.97 20.39
CA GLU A 79 18.01 -6.00 20.45
C GLU A 79 16.84 -5.65 19.50
N ASP A 80 16.15 -4.53 19.77
CA ASP A 80 15.04 -4.02 18.97
C ASP A 80 15.54 -3.08 17.85
N ALA A 81 16.32 -3.64 16.93
CA ALA A 81 16.82 -2.87 15.79
C ALA A 81 15.68 -2.45 14.84
N VAL A 82 15.90 -1.37 14.07
CA VAL A 82 14.92 -0.85 13.11
C VAL A 82 15.40 -1.15 11.69
N TYR A 83 14.61 -1.89 10.92
CA TYR A 83 14.86 -2.19 9.52
C TYR A 83 14.06 -1.27 8.59
N THR A 84 14.74 -0.70 7.60
CA THR A 84 14.14 0.08 6.50
C THR A 84 14.28 -0.72 5.21
N PRO A 85 13.18 -1.29 4.68
CA PRO A 85 13.22 -2.03 3.41
C PRO A 85 13.66 -1.15 2.24
N SER A 86 14.36 -1.75 1.27
CA SER A 86 14.65 -1.10 -0.01
C SER A 86 13.52 -1.30 -1.03
N ALA A 87 13.62 -0.63 -2.18
CA ALA A 87 12.72 -0.87 -3.31
C ALA A 87 12.78 -2.32 -3.84
N ALA A 88 13.94 -2.98 -3.77
CA ALA A 88 14.06 -4.37 -4.18
C ALA A 88 13.40 -5.32 -3.17
N ASP A 89 13.44 -4.98 -1.88
CA ASP A 89 12.76 -5.76 -0.83
C ASP A 89 11.24 -5.65 -0.97
N ILE A 90 10.73 -4.43 -1.25
CA ILE A 90 9.32 -4.18 -1.55
C ILE A 90 8.87 -5.00 -2.78
N LEU A 91 9.66 -4.99 -3.86
CA LEU A 91 9.35 -5.76 -5.08
C LEU A 91 9.36 -7.28 -4.84
N ASN A 92 10.26 -7.77 -3.97
CA ASN A 92 10.29 -9.17 -3.58
C ASN A 92 9.15 -9.56 -2.61
N GLY A 93 8.49 -8.57 -2.00
CA GLY A 93 7.37 -8.73 -1.06
C GLY A 93 7.73 -9.29 0.31
N THR A 94 8.95 -9.79 0.51
CA THR A 94 9.42 -10.35 1.79
C THR A 94 10.92 -10.17 1.97
N VAL A 95 11.35 -10.11 3.24
CA VAL A 95 12.76 -10.18 3.65
C VAL A 95 12.89 -11.05 4.91
N THR A 96 13.98 -11.80 5.02
CA THR A 96 14.34 -12.55 6.23
C THR A 96 15.38 -11.78 7.02
N LEU A 97 15.04 -11.44 8.26
CA LEU A 97 15.92 -10.76 9.21
C LEU A 97 16.48 -11.79 10.20
N THR A 98 17.80 -11.80 10.37
CA THR A 98 18.51 -12.78 11.19
C THR A 98 19.19 -12.10 12.37
N MET A 99 18.83 -12.49 13.58
CA MET A 99 19.50 -12.09 14.82
C MET A 99 20.59 -13.10 15.15
N THR A 100 21.82 -12.63 15.33
CA THR A 100 22.93 -13.43 15.88
C THR A 100 23.33 -12.86 17.23
N VAL A 101 23.30 -13.69 18.27
CA VAL A 101 23.69 -13.33 19.62
C VAL A 101 24.97 -14.09 19.99
N THR A 102 26.04 -13.34 20.22
CA THR A 102 27.33 -13.91 20.59
C THR A 102 27.32 -14.32 22.05
N SER A 103 27.72 -15.55 22.35
CA SER A 103 27.91 -16.02 23.73
C SER A 103 29.32 -15.70 24.21
N ALA A 104 29.50 -15.58 25.52
CA ALA A 104 30.84 -15.59 26.10
C ALA A 104 31.54 -16.93 25.80
N SER A 105 32.81 -16.89 25.37
CA SER A 105 33.61 -18.10 25.20
C SER A 105 33.59 -18.93 26.49
N PRO A 106 33.47 -20.28 26.42
CA PRO A 106 33.53 -21.14 25.23
C PRO A 106 32.16 -21.47 24.61
N CYS A 107 31.09 -20.82 25.04
CA CYS A 107 29.74 -21.13 24.57
C CYS A 107 29.57 -20.76 23.09
N ILE A 108 28.74 -21.53 22.37
CA ILE A 108 28.40 -21.24 20.98
C ILE A 108 27.38 -20.10 20.92
N ASN A 109 27.39 -19.36 19.81
CA ASN A 109 26.43 -18.28 19.56
C ASN A 109 25.03 -18.85 19.34
N ALA A 110 24.01 -18.04 19.66
CA ALA A 110 22.62 -18.31 19.31
C ALA A 110 22.21 -17.52 18.07
N VAL A 111 21.34 -18.10 17.26
CA VAL A 111 20.83 -17.47 16.03
C VAL A 111 19.35 -17.74 15.95
N ASP A 112 18.59 -16.72 15.56
CA ASP A 112 17.17 -16.86 15.25
C ASP A 112 16.79 -15.94 14.08
N GLN A 113 15.66 -16.24 13.42
CA GLN A 113 15.22 -15.53 12.23
C GLN A 113 13.74 -15.19 12.30
N MET A 114 13.37 -14.08 11.68
CA MET A 114 11.98 -13.73 11.42
C MET A 114 11.80 -13.29 9.96
N VAL A 115 10.60 -13.49 9.43
CA VAL A 115 10.20 -13.03 8.10
C VAL A 115 9.38 -11.76 8.24
N LEU A 116 9.82 -10.71 7.56
CA LEU A 116 9.10 -9.46 7.40
C LEU A 116 8.47 -9.44 6.00
N SER A 117 7.15 -9.54 5.94
CA SER A 117 6.37 -9.36 4.71
C SER A 117 6.08 -7.88 4.48
N ILE A 118 6.14 -7.45 3.23
CA ILE A 118 5.97 -6.06 2.82
C ILE A 118 4.85 -6.01 1.80
N ASN A 119 3.72 -5.44 2.20
CA ASN A 119 2.59 -5.27 1.31
C ASN A 119 2.79 -4.00 0.48
N PRO A 120 2.74 -4.09 -0.87
CA PRO A 120 2.76 -2.90 -1.70
C PRO A 120 1.43 -2.14 -1.59
N GLN A 121 1.47 -0.83 -1.85
CA GLN A 121 0.28 0.00 -1.88
C GLN A 121 -0.44 -0.22 -3.21
N ALA A 122 -1.77 -0.20 -3.15
CA ALA A 122 -2.60 -0.24 -4.34
C ALA A 122 -2.47 1.07 -5.12
N THR A 123 -2.42 0.95 -6.45
CA THR A 123 -2.48 2.10 -7.35
C THR A 123 -3.60 1.87 -8.36
N VAL A 124 -4.36 2.91 -8.69
CA VAL A 124 -5.39 2.87 -9.73
C VAL A 124 -5.35 4.12 -10.60
N SER A 125 -5.82 3.95 -11.84
CA SER A 125 -6.23 5.04 -12.72
C SER A 125 -7.61 4.73 -13.29
N ALA A 126 -8.49 5.73 -13.33
CA ALA A 126 -9.84 5.60 -13.87
C ALA A 126 -9.86 5.61 -15.41
N GLY A 127 -8.74 5.89 -16.06
CA GLY A 127 -8.63 6.08 -17.50
C GLY A 127 -8.89 7.51 -17.94
N ALA A 128 -8.73 7.76 -19.24
CA ALA A 128 -8.95 9.09 -19.83
C ALA A 128 -10.44 9.40 -20.03
N ASP A 129 -10.79 10.67 -19.94
CA ASP A 129 -12.13 11.20 -20.22
C ASP A 129 -12.72 10.66 -21.53
N ALA A 130 -14.02 10.40 -21.51
CA ALA A 130 -14.73 9.81 -22.63
C ALA A 130 -15.97 10.61 -23.01
N THR A 131 -16.44 10.39 -24.25
CA THR A 131 -17.71 10.93 -24.73
C THR A 131 -18.54 9.82 -25.33
N ILE A 132 -19.81 9.72 -24.90
CA ILE A 132 -20.78 8.76 -25.43
C ILE A 132 -22.04 9.47 -25.91
N CYS A 133 -22.83 8.78 -26.73
CA CYS A 133 -24.18 9.21 -27.05
C CYS A 133 -25.09 8.99 -25.83
N GLU A 134 -26.11 9.84 -25.65
CA GLU A 134 -27.12 9.71 -24.58
C GLU A 134 -27.84 8.35 -24.52
N THR A 135 -27.88 7.62 -25.63
CA THR A 135 -28.50 6.28 -25.71
C THR A 135 -27.51 5.14 -25.47
N GLY A 136 -26.22 5.46 -25.27
CA GLY A 136 -25.14 4.50 -25.10
C GLY A 136 -24.80 4.22 -23.64
N THR A 137 -24.06 3.13 -23.44
CA THR A 137 -23.34 2.79 -22.22
C THR A 137 -21.84 3.03 -22.40
N TYR A 138 -21.08 3.06 -21.32
CA TYR A 138 -19.62 3.19 -21.36
C TYR A 138 -18.92 2.10 -20.58
N THR A 139 -18.15 1.25 -21.26
CA THR A 139 -17.23 0.30 -20.61
C THR A 139 -15.92 0.99 -20.24
N LEU A 140 -15.48 0.86 -19.00
CA LEU A 140 -14.30 1.52 -18.41
C LEU A 140 -12.97 0.86 -18.86
N ILE A 141 -12.75 0.72 -20.17
CA ILE A 141 -11.63 -0.05 -20.78
C ILE A 141 -10.26 0.61 -20.53
N GLY A 142 -10.23 1.90 -20.19
CA GLY A 142 -8.99 2.64 -19.91
C GLY A 142 -8.49 2.54 -18.47
N ALA A 143 -9.25 1.90 -17.57
CA ALA A 143 -8.89 1.80 -16.17
C ALA A 143 -7.72 0.81 -15.96
N THR A 144 -6.89 1.09 -14.97
CA THR A 144 -5.76 0.22 -14.60
C THR A 144 -5.62 0.14 -13.08
N GLU A 145 -5.10 -0.97 -12.61
CA GLU A 145 -4.85 -1.25 -11.20
C GLU A 145 -3.54 -2.03 -11.00
N SER A 146 -2.95 -1.88 -9.81
CA SER A 146 -1.88 -2.74 -9.31
C SER A 146 -2.04 -2.92 -7.81
N ASN A 147 -1.73 -4.11 -7.30
CA ASN A 147 -1.67 -4.45 -5.87
C ASN A 147 -2.96 -4.26 -5.07
N ALA A 148 -4.11 -4.08 -5.74
CA ALA A 148 -5.40 -3.93 -5.10
C ALA A 148 -5.96 -5.27 -4.62
N THR A 149 -6.55 -5.30 -3.42
CA THR A 149 -7.33 -6.43 -2.89
C THR A 149 -8.81 -6.34 -3.24
N SER A 150 -9.31 -5.13 -3.50
CA SER A 150 -10.67 -4.88 -4.00
C SER A 150 -10.74 -3.57 -4.74
N LEU A 151 -11.75 -3.43 -5.61
CA LEU A 151 -12.04 -2.22 -6.37
C LEU A 151 -13.46 -1.74 -6.09
N LEU A 152 -13.70 -0.44 -6.23
CA LEU A 152 -15.04 0.14 -6.19
C LEU A 152 -15.15 1.37 -7.09
N TRP A 153 -16.09 1.33 -8.01
CA TRP A 153 -16.55 2.45 -8.81
C TRP A 153 -17.67 3.22 -8.11
N THR A 154 -17.58 4.54 -8.15
CA THR A 154 -18.63 5.46 -7.71
C THR A 154 -18.88 6.53 -8.77
N SER A 155 -20.05 7.17 -8.72
CA SER A 155 -20.48 8.17 -9.69
C SER A 155 -21.06 9.38 -8.97
N THR A 156 -20.85 10.59 -9.49
CA THR A 156 -21.57 11.80 -9.05
C THR A 156 -23.01 11.86 -9.61
N GLY A 157 -23.32 11.02 -10.60
CA GLY A 157 -24.65 10.89 -11.19
C GLY A 157 -25.53 9.87 -10.48
N THR A 158 -26.65 9.55 -11.12
CA THR A 158 -27.65 8.58 -10.62
C THR A 158 -27.80 7.36 -11.53
N GLY A 159 -26.94 7.22 -12.54
CA GLY A 159 -26.81 6.02 -13.35
C GLY A 159 -26.27 4.82 -12.56
N THR A 160 -26.10 3.70 -13.25
CA THR A 160 -25.76 2.41 -12.62
C THR A 160 -24.56 1.75 -13.29
N PHE A 161 -23.74 1.08 -12.49
CA PHE A 161 -22.74 0.13 -12.96
C PHE A 161 -23.36 -1.28 -13.05
N ASP A 162 -22.98 -2.07 -14.04
CA ASP A 162 -23.32 -3.50 -14.11
C ASP A 162 -22.74 -4.27 -12.92
N ASP A 163 -21.47 -4.02 -12.60
CA ASP A 163 -20.77 -4.44 -11.40
C ASP A 163 -19.73 -3.37 -11.02
N ALA A 164 -19.99 -2.60 -9.97
CA ALA A 164 -19.08 -1.55 -9.53
C ALA A 164 -17.74 -2.06 -8.95
N THR A 165 -17.56 -3.38 -8.79
CA THR A 165 -16.38 -3.97 -8.14
C THR A 165 -15.36 -4.56 -9.11
N ILE A 166 -15.64 -4.52 -10.41
CA ILE A 166 -14.70 -4.96 -11.45
C ILE A 166 -14.03 -3.76 -12.12
N LEU A 167 -12.79 -3.94 -12.60
CA LEU A 167 -12.02 -2.89 -13.24
C LEU A 167 -12.75 -2.30 -14.46
N ASN A 168 -13.25 -3.18 -15.33
CA ASN A 168 -13.85 -2.83 -16.62
C ASN A 168 -15.39 -2.77 -16.53
N ALA A 169 -15.93 -2.16 -15.48
CA ALA A 169 -17.37 -2.02 -15.31
C ALA A 169 -18.01 -1.22 -16.46
N GLU A 170 -19.27 -1.50 -16.75
CA GLU A 170 -20.09 -0.78 -17.70
C GLU A 170 -21.02 0.19 -16.96
N TYR A 171 -20.86 1.50 -17.23
CA TYR A 171 -21.75 2.53 -16.71
C TYR A 171 -22.91 2.81 -17.67
N THR A 172 -24.13 2.75 -17.16
CA THR A 172 -25.37 3.13 -17.84
C THR A 172 -25.88 4.47 -17.27
N PRO A 173 -25.80 5.58 -18.02
CA PRO A 173 -26.30 6.87 -17.56
C PRO A 173 -27.80 6.87 -17.31
N SER A 174 -28.23 7.63 -16.29
CA SER A 174 -29.64 7.92 -16.06
C SER A 174 -30.15 9.08 -16.94
N VAL A 175 -31.46 9.31 -16.95
CA VAL A 175 -32.05 10.52 -17.57
C VAL A 175 -31.55 11.81 -16.91
N ALA A 176 -31.29 11.79 -15.60
CA ALA A 176 -30.75 12.95 -14.89
C ALA A 176 -29.30 13.22 -15.33
N ASP A 177 -28.52 12.17 -15.55
CA ASP A 177 -27.13 12.28 -16.03
C ASP A 177 -27.10 12.87 -17.44
N ILE A 178 -27.96 12.36 -18.34
CA ILE A 178 -28.11 12.87 -19.72
C ILE A 178 -28.50 14.36 -19.69
N THR A 179 -29.43 14.75 -18.81
CA THR A 179 -29.86 16.15 -18.67
C THR A 179 -28.75 17.04 -18.11
N ALA A 180 -27.92 16.52 -17.21
CA ALA A 180 -26.75 17.23 -16.68
C ALA A 180 -25.63 17.36 -17.72
N GLY A 181 -25.58 16.47 -18.71
CA GLY A 181 -24.62 16.48 -19.82
C GLY A 181 -23.23 15.93 -19.47
N THR A 182 -22.91 15.78 -18.19
CA THR A 182 -21.66 15.18 -17.73
C THR A 182 -21.85 14.39 -16.43
N VAL A 183 -20.96 13.43 -16.19
CA VAL A 183 -20.85 12.72 -14.90
C VAL A 183 -19.38 12.43 -14.60
N THR A 184 -19.01 12.40 -13.32
CA THR A 184 -17.67 12.01 -12.87
C THR A 184 -17.73 10.60 -12.31
N LEU A 185 -16.92 9.71 -12.88
CA LEU A 185 -16.76 8.34 -12.40
C LEU A 185 -15.43 8.22 -11.66
N THR A 186 -15.46 7.64 -10.46
CA THR A 186 -14.29 7.53 -9.56
C THR A 186 -14.02 6.07 -9.24
N LEU A 187 -12.79 5.62 -9.49
CA LEU A 187 -12.29 4.29 -9.10
C LEU A 187 -11.51 4.39 -7.80
N THR A 188 -11.86 3.56 -6.83
CA THR A 188 -11.14 3.38 -5.56
C THR A 188 -10.60 1.96 -5.47
N ALA A 189 -9.38 1.78 -4.96
CA ALA A 189 -8.77 0.47 -4.76
C ALA A 189 -8.27 0.28 -3.35
N GLN A 190 -8.60 -0.88 -2.76
CA GLN A 190 -8.16 -1.23 -1.43
C GLN A 190 -6.77 -1.88 -1.43
N SER A 191 -5.88 -1.46 -0.54
CA SER A 191 -4.58 -2.11 -0.33
C SER A 191 -4.66 -3.27 0.67
N ALA A 192 -3.72 -4.22 0.59
CA ALA A 192 -3.62 -5.30 1.58
C ALA A 192 -3.15 -4.77 2.95
N ALA A 193 -3.93 -5.02 4.01
CA ALA A 193 -3.57 -4.65 5.38
C ALA A 193 -2.17 -5.19 5.76
N PRO A 194 -1.29 -4.39 6.39
CA PRO A 194 -1.59 -3.17 7.15
C PRO A 194 -1.48 -1.89 6.33
N CYS A 195 -1.32 -1.95 5.00
CA CYS A 195 -1.54 -0.77 4.18
C CYS A 195 -2.99 -0.33 4.41
N VAL A 196 -3.14 0.85 4.98
CA VAL A 196 -4.43 1.52 5.01
C VAL A 196 -4.63 2.20 3.68
N GLU A 197 -5.88 2.34 3.26
CA GLU A 197 -6.27 3.45 2.39
C GLU A 197 -5.70 4.70 3.03
N ALA A 198 -4.79 5.43 2.38
CA ALA A 198 -4.47 6.71 2.97
C ALA A 198 -5.78 7.53 2.93
N SER A 199 -6.08 8.22 4.01
CA SER A 199 -7.12 9.25 4.06
C SER A 199 -6.39 10.50 4.47
N ASP A 200 -6.41 11.52 3.62
CA ASP A 200 -5.77 12.79 3.93
C ASP A 200 -6.42 13.40 5.18
N ALA A 201 -5.59 13.69 6.17
CA ALA A 201 -5.92 14.63 7.23
C ALA A 201 -4.63 15.31 7.72
N THR A 202 -4.13 16.26 6.95
CA THR A 202 -3.62 17.49 7.58
C THR A 202 -4.58 18.65 7.28
N PRO A 203 -5.26 19.22 8.28
CA PRO A 203 -6.02 20.45 8.06
C PRO A 203 -5.02 21.61 8.01
N SER A 204 -4.67 22.06 6.80
CA SER A 204 -4.17 23.41 6.60
C SER A 204 -4.92 24.11 5.46
N GLN A 205 -5.98 24.81 5.87
CA GLN A 205 -6.59 26.01 5.28
C GLN A 205 -7.03 25.96 3.81
N ASN A 206 -8.33 25.81 3.56
CA ASN A 206 -9.23 26.95 3.35
C ASN A 206 -10.69 26.47 3.33
N ASP A 207 -11.43 26.87 4.35
CA ASP A 207 -12.89 26.73 4.45
C ASP A 207 -13.56 27.77 3.53
N ILE A 208 -14.39 27.33 2.58
CA ILE A 208 -15.29 28.19 1.80
C ILE A 208 -16.64 27.47 1.65
N ASP A 209 -17.61 27.93 2.44
CA ASP A 209 -19.04 27.81 2.16
C ASP A 209 -19.41 28.46 0.81
N ASP A 210 -20.40 27.87 0.13
CA ASP A 210 -21.15 28.39 -1.03
C ASP A 210 -20.43 28.45 -2.41
N GLY A 211 -20.92 27.64 -3.35
CA GLY A 211 -20.89 27.95 -4.79
C GLY A 211 -19.68 27.47 -5.61
N THR A 212 -19.79 26.28 -6.19
CA THR A 212 -19.09 25.75 -7.39
C THR A 212 -17.58 26.04 -7.52
N VAL A 213 -16.75 25.00 -7.30
CA VAL A 213 -15.32 25.02 -7.64
C VAL A 213 -15.02 23.89 -8.63
N THR A 214 -14.57 24.24 -9.83
CA THR A 214 -13.93 23.30 -10.77
C THR A 214 -12.45 23.23 -10.42
N LEU A 215 -12.00 22.07 -9.95
CA LEU A 215 -10.59 21.79 -9.69
C LEU A 215 -9.94 21.24 -10.97
N THR A 216 -8.97 21.97 -11.52
CA THR A 216 -8.01 21.42 -12.49
C THR A 216 -6.75 21.04 -11.73
N MET A 217 -6.49 19.74 -11.62
CA MET A 217 -5.34 19.20 -10.89
C MET A 217 -4.13 19.19 -11.84
N THR A 218 -3.11 20.00 -11.53
CA THR A 218 -1.79 19.88 -12.16
C THR A 218 -0.90 19.08 -11.21
N VAL A 219 -0.67 17.80 -11.50
CA VAL A 219 0.24 16.96 -10.72
C VAL A 219 1.67 17.44 -10.96
N THR A 220 2.31 17.96 -9.91
CA THR A 220 3.76 18.17 -9.86
C THR A 220 4.28 17.29 -8.71
N SER A 221 5.10 16.30 -9.03
CA SER A 221 5.57 15.30 -8.07
C SER A 221 6.71 15.82 -7.18
N ALA A 222 6.55 15.69 -5.86
CA ALA A 222 7.63 15.53 -4.90
C ALA A 222 7.10 14.86 -3.60
N SER A 223 7.76 13.75 -3.22
CA SER A 223 7.60 12.90 -2.02
C SER A 223 7.36 13.62 -0.67
N PRO A 224 6.75 12.97 0.36
CA PRO A 224 6.07 11.67 0.38
C PRO A 224 4.57 11.72 0.81
N CYS A 225 3.78 10.78 0.28
CA CYS A 225 2.37 10.43 0.56
C CYS A 225 1.28 11.14 -0.28
N ILE A 226 0.67 10.41 -1.22
CA ILE A 226 -0.70 10.66 -1.66
C ILE A 226 -1.41 9.36 -2.07
N ASN A 227 -2.72 9.33 -1.81
CA ASN A 227 -3.67 8.32 -2.25
C ASN A 227 -3.85 8.27 -3.77
N ALA A 228 -4.11 7.08 -4.30
CA ALA A 228 -4.56 6.92 -5.67
C ALA A 228 -6.10 6.96 -5.72
N THR A 229 -6.66 8.16 -5.75
CA THR A 229 -8.01 8.40 -6.28
C THR A 229 -7.84 9.13 -7.59
N ASP A 230 -8.35 8.56 -8.68
CA ASP A 230 -8.29 9.16 -10.02
C ASP A 230 -9.71 9.34 -10.56
N GLN A 231 -9.94 10.44 -11.26
CA GLN A 231 -11.25 10.85 -11.75
C GLN A 231 -11.25 10.93 -13.26
N MET A 232 -12.32 10.41 -13.86
CA MET A 232 -12.61 10.55 -15.27
C MET A 232 -13.94 11.31 -15.43
N VAL A 233 -13.97 12.30 -16.31
CA VAL A 233 -15.18 13.01 -16.72
C VAL A 233 -15.76 12.34 -17.96
N LEU A 234 -16.97 11.82 -17.84
CA LEU A 234 -17.74 11.32 -18.97
C LEU A 234 -18.66 12.43 -19.48
N SER A 235 -18.42 12.89 -20.70
CA SER A 235 -19.30 13.84 -21.39
C SER A 235 -20.38 13.08 -22.16
N ILE A 236 -21.64 13.40 -21.93
CA ILE A 236 -22.77 12.80 -22.63
C ILE A 236 -23.17 13.76 -23.74
N ASN A 237 -22.88 13.39 -24.98
CA ASN A 237 -23.28 14.20 -26.12
C ASN A 237 -24.76 13.90 -26.44
N PRO A 238 -25.65 14.92 -26.44
CA PRO A 238 -27.03 14.72 -26.85
C PRO A 238 -27.11 14.22 -28.29
N GLN A 239 -28.11 13.41 -28.63
CA GLN A 239 -28.37 13.10 -30.04
C GLN A 239 -28.72 14.39 -30.81
N ALA A 240 -28.31 14.45 -32.08
CA ALA A 240 -28.80 15.48 -32.99
C ALA A 240 -30.31 15.27 -33.22
N THR A 241 -31.14 16.08 -32.58
CA THR A 241 -32.58 16.13 -32.87
C THR A 241 -32.80 16.87 -34.18
N VAL A 242 -33.00 16.15 -35.29
CA VAL A 242 -33.53 16.74 -36.52
C VAL A 242 -35.06 16.75 -36.45
N SER A 243 -35.64 17.93 -36.24
CA SER A 243 -37.08 18.18 -36.35
C SER A 243 -37.36 18.98 -37.62
N ALA A 244 -38.22 18.46 -38.49
CA ALA A 244 -38.68 19.17 -39.69
C ALA A 244 -39.86 20.13 -39.41
N GLY A 245 -40.25 20.30 -38.14
CA GLY A 245 -41.49 20.98 -37.76
C GLY A 245 -42.72 20.08 -37.87
N ALA A 246 -43.91 20.61 -37.53
CA ALA A 246 -45.17 19.87 -37.61
C ALA A 246 -45.59 19.58 -39.06
N ASP A 247 -46.30 18.46 -39.28
CA ASP A 247 -46.84 18.09 -40.59
C ASP A 247 -47.77 19.19 -41.15
N ALA A 248 -47.44 19.72 -42.34
CA ALA A 248 -48.26 20.70 -43.03
C ALA A 248 -49.15 20.03 -44.08
N THR A 249 -50.46 20.28 -44.03
CA THR A 249 -51.40 19.86 -45.08
C THR A 249 -51.45 20.91 -46.19
N ILE A 250 -51.19 20.53 -47.45
CA ILE A 250 -51.11 21.44 -48.61
C ILE A 250 -52.21 21.08 -49.62
N CYS A 251 -52.98 22.07 -50.09
CA CYS A 251 -53.93 21.91 -51.20
C CYS A 251 -53.31 22.32 -52.56
N GLU A 252 -53.77 21.67 -53.64
CA GLU A 252 -53.13 21.37 -54.95
C GLU A 252 -52.25 22.38 -55.72
N THR A 253 -51.97 23.59 -55.24
CA THR A 253 -51.00 24.49 -55.91
C THR A 253 -50.17 25.38 -54.96
N GLY A 254 -50.07 25.04 -53.67
CA GLY A 254 -49.23 25.78 -52.71
C GLY A 254 -47.78 25.27 -52.65
N THR A 255 -46.80 26.17 -52.64
CA THR A 255 -45.41 25.88 -52.22
C THR A 255 -45.27 26.15 -50.72
N TYR A 256 -44.76 25.16 -49.97
CA TYR A 256 -44.46 25.30 -48.54
C TYR A 256 -42.95 25.42 -48.35
N THR A 257 -42.49 26.52 -47.75
CA THR A 257 -41.09 26.74 -47.40
C THR A 257 -40.90 26.33 -45.94
N LEU A 258 -40.08 25.31 -45.68
CA LEU A 258 -39.70 24.91 -44.32
C LEU A 258 -38.86 26.02 -43.67
N THR A 259 -39.46 26.83 -42.81
CA THR A 259 -38.74 27.77 -41.97
C THR A 259 -38.34 27.09 -40.65
N ALA A 260 -37.04 26.80 -40.54
CA ALA A 260 -36.30 26.28 -39.38
C ALA A 260 -36.36 24.77 -39.12
N ALA A 261 -35.42 24.04 -39.74
CA ALA A 261 -34.83 22.86 -39.10
C ALA A 261 -33.72 23.38 -38.16
N THR A 262 -33.93 23.35 -36.85
CA THR A 262 -32.85 23.62 -35.90
C THR A 262 -32.01 22.36 -35.77
N ALA A 263 -30.78 22.39 -36.29
CA ALA A 263 -29.75 21.41 -35.95
C ALA A 263 -28.85 22.04 -34.89
N THR A 264 -29.00 21.64 -33.64
CA THR A 264 -27.99 21.88 -32.60
C THR A 264 -26.91 20.80 -32.72
N ASN A 265 -25.64 21.22 -32.78
CA ASN A 265 -24.41 20.41 -32.88
C ASN A 265 -24.04 19.79 -34.24
N ALA A 266 -24.42 20.40 -35.37
CA ALA A 266 -23.83 20.06 -36.67
C ALA A 266 -22.70 21.03 -37.04
N THR A 267 -21.46 20.56 -37.12
CA THR A 267 -20.37 21.26 -37.81
C THR A 267 -20.68 21.28 -39.31
N SER A 268 -20.98 22.45 -39.87
CA SER A 268 -21.11 22.59 -41.32
C SER A 268 -19.73 22.53 -41.97
N LEU A 269 -19.45 21.44 -42.70
CA LEU A 269 -18.42 21.44 -43.73
C LEU A 269 -18.99 22.13 -44.98
N LEU A 270 -18.36 23.24 -45.38
CA LEU A 270 -18.33 23.70 -46.77
C LEU A 270 -17.05 23.15 -47.42
#